data_AF-A0A1E7YP47-F1
#
_entry.id   AF-A0A1E7YP47-F1
#
_cell.length_a   1.000
_cell.length_b   1.000
_cell.length_c   1.000
_cell.angle_alpha   90.00
_cell.angle_beta   90.00
_cell.angle_gamma   90.00
#
_symmetry.space_group_name_H-M   'P 1'
#
loop_
_entity.id
_entity.type
_entity.pdbx_description
1 polymer ?
#
loop_
_entity_poly.entity_id
_entity_poly.type
_entity_poly.pdbx_seq_one_letter_code
_entity_poly.pdbx_strand_id
1 'polypeptide(L)'
;MEQIISIRKAIAKIRFLPLSKGQAQTLSALCKGEEGEFFRKKIAEIHEIWRGMPCTYETDGEGLNAVAYLHYTLNAWDWYITERDADPDGLGQQQAFGLVCGFERELGYISLEEITAAGAELDLNWDPKPLREIPAKF
;
A
#
# COMPACT_ATOMS: atom_id res chain seq x y z
N MET A 1 -20.01 20.62 -10.34
CA MET A 1 -20.24 19.24 -10.83
C MET A 1 -18.94 18.44 -10.89
N GLU A 2 -17.86 19.02 -11.42
CA GLU A 2 -16.52 18.38 -11.51
C GLU A 2 -15.93 17.98 -10.15
N GLN A 3 -16.05 18.83 -9.12
CA GLN A 3 -15.54 18.52 -7.78
C GLN A 3 -16.23 17.28 -7.18
N ILE A 4 -17.55 17.14 -7.33
CA ILE A 4 -18.33 15.99 -6.86
C ILE A 4 -17.88 14.70 -7.58
N ILE A 5 -17.64 14.78 -8.90
CA ILE A 5 -17.14 13.65 -9.69
C ILE A 5 -15.73 13.25 -9.22
N SER A 6 -14.85 14.23 -8.99
CA SER A 6 -13.49 14.00 -8.48
C SER A 6 -13.51 13.31 -7.12
N ILE A 7 -14.34 13.79 -6.18
CA ILE A 7 -14.52 13.17 -4.85
C ILE A 7 -14.99 11.72 -4.97
N ARG A 8 -16.01 11.46 -5.81
CA ARG A 8 -16.53 10.09 -6.01
C ARG A 8 -15.47 9.15 -6.58
N LYS A 9 -14.67 9.62 -7.55
CA LYS A 9 -13.56 8.85 -8.13
C LYS A 9 -12.51 8.49 -7.07
N ALA A 10 -12.13 9.44 -6.22
CA ALA A 10 -11.16 9.19 -5.15
C ALA A 10 -11.71 8.20 -4.11
N ILE A 11 -12.96 8.36 -3.66
CA ILE A 11 -13.59 7.42 -2.72
C ILE A 11 -13.71 6.02 -3.33
N ALA A 12 -13.97 5.91 -4.64
CA ALA A 12 -13.96 4.62 -5.32
C ALA A 12 -12.56 3.96 -5.26
N LYS A 13 -11.49 4.71 -5.55
CA LYS A 13 -10.10 4.21 -5.47
C LYS A 13 -9.70 3.79 -4.06
N ILE A 14 -10.11 4.53 -3.03
CA ILE A 14 -9.88 4.17 -1.62
C ILE A 14 -10.40 2.76 -1.31
N ARG A 15 -11.52 2.33 -1.90
CA ARG A 15 -12.08 0.99 -1.67
C ARG A 15 -11.27 -0.16 -2.30
N PHE A 16 -10.42 0.15 -3.28
CA PHE A 16 -9.57 -0.84 -3.95
C PHE A 16 -8.14 -0.85 -3.41
N LEU A 17 -7.81 0.06 -2.50
CA LEU A 17 -6.53 0.07 -1.82
C LEU A 17 -6.61 -0.77 -0.54
N PRO A 18 -5.58 -1.56 -0.21
CA PRO A 18 -5.49 -2.25 1.06
C PRO A 18 -5.20 -1.22 2.15
N LEU A 19 -6.24 -0.77 2.84
CA LEU A 19 -6.17 0.26 3.87
C LEU A 19 -6.89 -0.23 5.12
N SER A 20 -6.39 0.15 6.30
CA SER A 20 -7.16 -0.05 7.53
C SER A 20 -8.48 0.72 7.45
N LYS A 21 -9.51 0.22 8.16
CA LYS A 21 -10.83 0.88 8.21
C LYS A 21 -10.72 2.34 8.66
N GLY A 22 -9.86 2.60 9.66
CA GLY A 22 -9.61 3.95 10.18
C GLY A 22 -8.99 4.85 9.12
N GLN A 23 -7.93 4.39 8.46
CA GLN A 23 -7.24 5.16 7.43
C GLN A 23 -8.16 5.45 6.23
N ALA A 24 -8.94 4.48 5.77
CA ALA A 24 -9.89 4.66 4.67
C ALA A 24 -10.98 5.70 5.00
N GLN A 25 -11.50 5.71 6.24
CA GLN A 25 -12.47 6.70 6.69
C GLN A 25 -11.86 8.10 6.75
N THR A 26 -10.66 8.23 7.32
CA THR A 26 -9.92 9.49 7.40
C THR A 26 -9.65 10.06 6.01
N LEU A 27 -9.10 9.26 5.09
CA LEU A 27 -8.84 9.67 3.72
C LEU A 27 -10.12 10.08 2.98
N SER A 28 -11.23 9.37 3.20
CA SER A 28 -12.53 9.70 2.62
C SER A 28 -13.07 11.05 3.13
N ALA A 29 -12.81 11.39 4.39
CA ALA A 29 -13.17 12.69 4.96
C ALA A 29 -12.25 13.80 4.41
N LEU A 30 -10.93 13.57 4.38
CA LEU A 30 -9.95 14.51 3.86
C LEU A 30 -10.20 14.86 2.39
N CYS A 31 -10.59 13.88 1.56
CA CYS A 31 -10.97 14.12 0.16
C CYS A 31 -12.13 15.11 -0.01
N LYS A 32 -12.94 15.34 1.03
CA LYS A 32 -14.08 16.27 1.05
C LYS A 32 -13.76 17.61 1.71
N GLY A 33 -12.64 17.70 2.42
CA GLY A 33 -12.21 18.90 3.14
C GLY A 33 -11.56 19.94 2.24
N GLU A 34 -11.04 21.00 2.87
CA GLU A 34 -10.41 22.14 2.19
C GLU A 34 -9.19 21.71 1.37
N GLU A 35 -8.37 20.82 1.90
CA GLU A 35 -7.21 20.22 1.21
C GLU A 35 -7.59 19.04 0.30
N GLY A 36 -8.88 18.83 0.02
CA GLY A 36 -9.35 17.63 -0.65
C GLY A 36 -8.74 17.41 -2.03
N GLU A 37 -8.37 18.48 -2.75
CA GLU A 37 -7.69 18.33 -4.05
C GLU A 37 -6.35 17.60 -3.93
N PHE A 38 -5.54 17.98 -2.94
CA PHE A 38 -4.26 17.33 -2.66
C PHE A 38 -4.46 15.85 -2.36
N PHE A 39 -5.38 15.51 -1.46
CA PHE A 39 -5.64 14.10 -1.11
C PHE A 39 -6.20 13.30 -2.28
N ARG A 40 -7.09 13.86 -3.09
CA ARG A 40 -7.61 13.18 -4.29
C ARG A 40 -6.51 12.89 -5.31
N LYS A 41 -5.54 13.80 -5.47
CA LYS A 41 -4.36 13.58 -6.32
C LYS A 41 -3.46 12.50 -5.74
N LYS A 42 -3.14 12.58 -4.44
CA LYS A 42 -2.29 11.58 -3.76
C LYS A 42 -2.90 10.17 -3.81
N ILE A 43 -4.20 10.03 -3.60
CA ILE A 43 -4.91 8.75 -3.76
C ILE A 43 -4.86 8.23 -5.20
N ALA A 44 -4.94 9.13 -6.18
CA ALA A 44 -4.80 8.72 -7.58
C ALA A 44 -3.39 8.21 -7.88
N GLU A 45 -2.34 8.88 -7.36
CA GLU A 45 -0.95 8.44 -7.51
C GLU A 45 -0.72 7.05 -6.91
N ILE A 46 -1.12 6.86 -5.64
CA ILE A 46 -0.99 5.57 -4.94
C ILE A 46 -1.75 4.46 -5.67
N HIS A 47 -2.94 4.76 -6.19
CA HIS A 47 -3.72 3.78 -6.94
C HIS A 47 -3.06 3.36 -8.26
N GLU A 48 -2.34 4.26 -8.94
CA GLU A 48 -1.56 3.88 -10.12
C GLU A 48 -0.31 3.07 -9.75
N ILE A 49 0.35 3.39 -8.62
CA ILE A 49 1.42 2.54 -8.07
C ILE A 49 0.90 1.14 -7.79
N TRP A 50 -0.22 1.03 -7.06
CA TRP A 50 -0.88 -0.25 -6.74
C TRP A 50 -1.20 -1.05 -8.00
N ARG A 51 -1.71 -0.41 -9.06
CA ARG A 51 -2.06 -1.12 -10.30
C ARG A 51 -0.85 -1.53 -11.13
N GLY A 52 0.22 -0.74 -11.09
CA GLY A 52 1.42 -0.91 -11.90
C GLY A 52 2.55 -1.69 -11.23
N MET A 53 2.44 -1.99 -9.93
CA MET A 53 3.44 -2.79 -9.24
C MET A 53 3.41 -4.26 -9.68
N PRO A 54 4.55 -4.96 -9.59
CA PRO A 54 4.67 -6.38 -9.92
C PRO A 54 3.61 -7.24 -9.24
N CYS A 55 3.17 -8.25 -9.95
CA CYS A 55 2.31 -9.32 -9.47
C CYS A 55 3.14 -10.53 -9.00
N THR A 56 2.47 -11.53 -8.43
CA THR A 56 3.10 -12.75 -7.91
C THR A 56 4.14 -13.34 -8.87
N TYR A 57 5.36 -13.54 -8.36
CA TYR A 57 6.53 -14.11 -9.05
C TYR A 57 7.24 -13.19 -10.07
N GLU A 58 6.79 -11.95 -10.27
CA GLU A 58 7.44 -11.04 -11.21
C GLU A 58 8.75 -10.43 -10.69
N THR A 59 9.05 -10.54 -9.39
CA THR A 59 10.32 -10.14 -8.76
C THR A 59 11.17 -11.34 -8.29
N ASP A 60 10.85 -12.56 -8.74
CA ASP A 60 11.59 -13.76 -8.36
C ASP A 60 13.08 -13.65 -8.74
N GLY A 61 13.94 -14.06 -7.80
CA GLY A 61 15.39 -13.94 -7.94
C GLY A 61 15.99 -12.54 -7.74
N GLU A 62 15.18 -11.48 -7.57
CA GLU A 62 15.71 -10.12 -7.35
C GLU A 62 16.21 -9.90 -5.91
N GLY A 63 15.62 -10.59 -4.94
CA GLY A 63 15.97 -10.47 -3.52
C GLY A 63 15.89 -9.02 -3.04
N LEU A 64 16.98 -8.50 -2.47
CA LEU A 64 17.03 -7.10 -1.99
C LEU A 64 17.11 -6.05 -3.12
N ASN A 65 17.21 -6.45 -4.38
CA ASN A 65 17.14 -5.51 -5.51
C ASN A 65 15.70 -5.18 -5.89
N ALA A 66 14.72 -5.98 -5.47
CA ALA A 66 13.31 -5.72 -5.72
C ALA A 66 12.91 -4.34 -5.16
N VAL A 67 12.07 -3.63 -5.90
CA VAL A 67 11.56 -2.31 -5.51
C VAL A 67 10.40 -2.49 -4.52
N ALA A 68 10.50 -1.84 -3.36
CA ALA A 68 9.37 -1.69 -2.45
C ALA A 68 8.46 -0.56 -2.92
N TYR A 69 7.32 -0.89 -3.50
CA TYR A 69 6.34 0.05 -4.04
C TYR A 69 5.45 0.68 -2.98
N LEU A 70 5.16 -0.05 -1.90
CA LEU A 70 4.34 0.42 -0.80
C LEU A 70 5.05 0.18 0.52
N HIS A 71 4.65 0.97 1.52
CA HIS A 71 5.14 0.86 2.88
C HIS A 71 3.98 0.98 3.85
N TYR A 72 3.86 0.02 4.76
CA TYR A 72 2.89 0.02 5.85
C TYR A 72 3.61 0.09 7.18
N THR A 73 3.02 0.78 8.15
CA THR A 73 3.58 0.89 9.50
C THR A 73 2.53 0.59 10.57
N LEU A 74 2.96 -0.06 11.65
CA LEU A 74 2.18 -0.19 12.89
C LEU A 74 3.13 -0.37 14.08
N ASN A 75 3.15 0.60 14.98
CA ASN A 75 4.07 0.58 16.13
C ASN A 75 5.53 0.39 15.69
N ALA A 76 6.17 -0.71 16.11
CA ALA A 76 7.55 -1.07 15.76
C ALA A 76 7.66 -1.98 14.52
N TRP A 77 6.58 -2.14 13.76
CA TRP A 77 6.53 -2.97 12.56
C TRP A 77 6.46 -2.12 11.30
N ASP A 78 7.26 -2.50 10.31
CA ASP A 78 7.17 -2.01 8.94
C ASP A 78 7.01 -3.16 7.97
N TRP A 79 6.19 -2.96 6.94
CA TRP A 79 6.04 -3.88 5.82
C TRP A 79 6.29 -3.12 4.52
N TYR A 80 7.27 -3.58 3.74
CA TYR A 80 7.66 -2.99 2.47
C TYR A 80 7.26 -3.94 1.35
N ILE A 81 6.29 -3.55 0.53
CA ILE A 81 5.65 -4.46 -0.43
C ILE A 81 6.31 -4.35 -1.80
N THR A 82 6.77 -5.48 -2.33
CA THR A 82 7.39 -5.57 -3.66
C THR A 82 6.42 -6.12 -4.70
N GLU A 83 5.56 -7.06 -4.31
CA GLU A 83 4.56 -7.67 -5.19
C GLU A 83 3.17 -7.66 -4.58
N ARG A 84 2.15 -7.48 -5.42
CA ARG A 84 0.77 -7.77 -5.08
C ARG A 84 0.37 -9.14 -5.60
N ASP A 85 -0.58 -9.80 -4.93
CA ASP A 85 -1.32 -10.93 -5.50
C ASP A 85 -1.78 -10.70 -6.95
N ALA A 86 -1.56 -11.70 -7.79
CA ALA A 86 -2.11 -11.77 -9.14
C ALA A 86 -3.62 -12.06 -9.15
N ASP A 87 -4.21 -12.46 -8.01
CA ASP A 87 -5.62 -12.84 -7.83
C ASP A 87 -6.11 -13.84 -8.91
N PRO A 88 -5.38 -14.94 -9.16
CA PRO A 88 -5.72 -15.86 -10.25
C PRO A 88 -7.03 -16.63 -10.01
N ASP A 89 -7.49 -16.71 -8.77
CA ASP A 89 -8.71 -17.41 -8.36
C ASP A 89 -9.92 -16.48 -8.13
N GLY A 90 -9.73 -15.16 -8.24
CA GLY A 90 -10.77 -14.15 -8.08
C GLY A 90 -11.28 -14.02 -6.65
N LEU A 91 -10.50 -14.49 -5.66
CA LEU A 91 -10.81 -14.34 -4.24
C LEU A 91 -10.41 -12.95 -3.70
N GLY A 92 -9.82 -12.13 -4.54
CA GLY A 92 -9.38 -10.78 -4.23
C GLY A 92 -7.95 -10.74 -3.69
N GLN A 93 -7.48 -9.52 -3.44
CA GLN A 93 -6.16 -9.27 -2.90
C GLN A 93 -6.02 -9.81 -1.46
N GLN A 94 -5.55 -11.04 -1.30
CA GLN A 94 -5.35 -11.63 0.03
C GLN A 94 -3.90 -11.51 0.48
N GLN A 95 -2.96 -11.65 -0.44
CA GLN A 95 -1.54 -11.74 -0.12
C GLN A 95 -0.70 -10.69 -0.85
N ALA A 96 0.51 -10.48 -0.37
CA ALA A 96 1.52 -9.67 -1.01
C ALA A 96 2.88 -10.30 -0.70
N PHE A 97 3.91 -9.95 -1.46
CA PHE A 97 5.28 -10.33 -1.14
C PHE A 97 6.08 -9.10 -0.79
N GLY A 98 6.97 -9.22 0.19
CA GLY A 98 7.78 -8.09 0.61
C GLY A 98 8.66 -8.38 1.82
N LEU A 99 9.27 -7.30 2.30
CA LEU A 99 10.11 -7.31 3.49
C LEU A 99 9.29 -6.89 4.70
N VAL A 100 9.26 -7.73 5.73
CA VAL A 100 8.80 -7.34 7.07
C VAL A 100 10.00 -6.97 7.93
N CYS A 101 9.87 -5.87 8.67
CA CYS A 101 10.78 -5.47 9.73
C CYS A 101 9.98 -5.40 11.03
N GLY A 102 10.17 -6.39 11.91
CA GLY A 102 9.52 -6.44 13.21
C GLY A 102 10.42 -7.14 14.22
N PHE A 103 10.03 -8.32 14.69
CA PHE A 103 10.93 -9.16 15.50
C PHE A 103 12.16 -9.62 14.72
N GLU A 104 11.97 -9.90 13.44
CA GLU A 104 13.03 -10.24 12.50
C GLU A 104 12.89 -9.37 11.24
N ARG A 105 13.94 -9.39 10.41
CA ARG A 105 13.94 -8.77 9.09
C ARG A 105 13.88 -9.87 8.05
N GLU A 106 12.69 -10.13 7.51
CA GLU A 106 12.40 -11.32 6.70
C GLU A 106 11.71 -10.95 5.38
N LEU A 107 12.11 -11.61 4.29
CA LEU A 107 11.38 -11.59 3.03
C LEU A 107 10.37 -12.72 3.01
N GLY A 108 9.11 -12.40 2.73
CA GLY A 108 8.07 -13.41 2.71
C GLY A 108 6.72 -12.89 2.27
N TYR A 109 5.75 -13.80 2.35
CA TYR A 109 4.35 -13.47 2.12
C TYR A 109 3.79 -12.68 3.29
N ILE A 110 3.03 -11.64 2.96
CA ILE A 110 2.40 -10.72 3.90
C ILE A 110 0.90 -10.71 3.59
N SER A 111 0.07 -10.99 4.59
CA SER A 111 -1.38 -10.80 4.47
C SER A 111 -1.71 -9.31 4.65
N LEU A 112 -2.08 -8.64 3.57
CA LEU A 112 -2.48 -7.23 3.63
C LEU A 112 -3.78 -7.06 4.42
N GLU A 113 -4.68 -8.05 4.36
CA GLU A 113 -5.90 -8.08 5.17
C GLU A 113 -5.58 -8.10 6.67
N GLU A 114 -4.69 -9.00 7.12
CA GLU A 114 -4.35 -9.13 8.55
C GLU A 114 -3.69 -7.87 9.10
N ILE A 115 -2.70 -7.31 8.39
CA ILE A 115 -1.98 -6.12 8.89
C ILE A 115 -2.90 -4.89 8.91
N THR A 116 -3.76 -4.72 7.90
CA THR A 116 -4.68 -3.57 7.85
C THR A 116 -5.83 -3.73 8.85
N ALA A 117 -6.29 -4.95 9.11
CA ALA A 117 -7.24 -5.26 10.19
C ALA A 117 -6.64 -5.00 11.58
N ALA A 118 -5.34 -5.28 11.76
CA ALA A 118 -4.59 -4.93 12.97
C ALA A 118 -4.35 -3.42 13.13
N GLY A 119 -4.59 -2.62 12.08
CA GLY A 119 -4.50 -1.16 12.10
C GLY A 119 -3.26 -0.60 11.43
N ALA A 120 -2.48 -1.40 10.70
CA ALA A 120 -1.37 -0.88 9.93
C ALA A 120 -1.84 0.15 8.90
N GLU A 121 -1.11 1.24 8.81
CA GLU A 121 -1.43 2.37 7.93
C GLU A 121 -0.45 2.42 6.76
N LEU A 122 -0.98 2.63 5.56
CA LEU A 122 -0.20 2.89 4.36
C LEU A 122 0.48 4.26 4.46
N ASP A 123 1.79 4.32 4.26
CA ASP A 123 2.55 5.57 4.23
C ASP A 123 2.31 6.34 2.92
N LEU A 124 1.58 7.45 3.00
CA LEU A 124 1.23 8.28 1.84
C LEU A 124 2.43 9.06 1.27
N ASN A 125 3.54 9.11 2.00
CA ASN A 125 4.76 9.81 1.62
C ASN A 125 5.88 8.85 1.21
N TRP A 126 5.59 7.55 1.14
CA TRP A 126 6.54 6.57 0.66
C TRP A 126 6.94 6.84 -0.79
N ASP A 127 8.23 6.75 -1.06
CA ASP A 127 8.81 6.84 -2.39
C ASP A 127 9.39 5.47 -2.76
N PRO A 128 8.90 4.81 -3.82
CA PRO A 128 9.35 3.48 -4.21
C PRO A 128 10.86 3.40 -4.40
N LYS A 129 11.50 2.43 -3.74
CA LYS A 129 12.95 2.22 -3.82
C LYS A 129 13.35 0.76 -3.59
N PRO A 130 14.54 0.33 -4.05
CA PRO A 130 15.04 -1.00 -3.80
C PRO A 130 15.12 -1.34 -2.30
N LEU A 131 14.78 -2.57 -1.92
CA LEU A 131 14.83 -3.03 -0.53
C LEU A 131 16.22 -2.88 0.12
N ARG A 132 17.29 -2.99 -0.67
CA ARG A 132 18.68 -2.76 -0.23
C ARG A 132 18.96 -1.33 0.24
N GLU A 133 18.15 -0.35 -0.15
CA GLU A 133 18.26 1.04 0.29
C GLU A 133 17.50 1.32 1.60
N ILE A 134 16.72 0.34 2.08
CA ILE A 134 15.98 0.46 3.33
C ILE A 134 16.95 0.17 4.49
N PRO A 135 17.19 1.16 5.37
CA PRO A 135 18.10 0.98 6.49
C PRO A 135 17.56 -0.11 7.42
N ALA A 136 18.47 -0.91 7.98
CA ALA A 136 18.10 -1.76 9.10
C ALA A 136 17.65 -0.87 10.27
N LYS A 137 16.48 -1.13 10.84
CA LYS A 137 16.11 -0.57 12.13
C LYS A 137 16.91 -1.33 13.21
N PHE A 138 17.49 -0.59 14.14
CA PHE A 138 18.32 -1.09 15.23
C PHE A 138 17.49 -1.76 16.32
#